data_AF-A0A7X9P866-F1
#
_entry.id   AF-A0A7X9P866-F1
#
_cell.length_a   1.000
_cell.length_b   1.000
_cell.length_c   1.000
_cell.angle_alpha   90.00
_cell.angle_beta   90.00
_cell.angle_gamma   90.00
#
_symmetry.space_group_name_H-M   'P 1'
#
loop_
_entity.id
_entity.type
_entity.pdbx_description
1 polymer ?
#
loop_
_entity_poly.entity_id
_entity_poly.type
_entity_poly.pdbx_seq_one_letter_code
_entity_poly.pdbx_strand_id
1 'polypeptide(L)' 'GLVRPGETVAALITGNGLKDVAAGGRAVTMPEPIPPTLDALRRRAAAGAS' A
#
# COMPACT_ATOMS: atom_id res chain seq x y z
N GLY A 1 14.15 24.48 10.15
CA GLY A 1 14.03 23.16 9.51
C GLY A 1 15.25 22.93 8.63
N LEU A 2 15.66 21.67 8.45
CA LEU A 2 16.80 21.30 7.61
C LEU A 2 16.53 21.47 6.10
N VAL A 3 15.26 21.56 5.71
CA VAL A 3 14.79 21.86 4.35
C VAL A 3 13.90 23.10 4.41
N ARG A 4 14.04 24.00 3.43
CA ARG A 4 13.33 25.29 3.36
C ARG A 4 12.18 25.24 2.34
N PRO A 5 11.12 26.04 2.54
CA PRO A 5 10.09 26.21 1.52
C PRO A 5 10.69 26.67 0.18
N GLY A 6 10.30 26.02 -0.92
CA GLY A 6 10.77 26.34 -2.27
C GLY A 6 12.05 25.63 -2.73
N GLU A 7 12.71 24.84 -1.86
CA GLU A 7 13.83 24.00 -2.28
C GLU A 7 13.35 22.77 -3.05
N THR A 8 14.09 22.39 -4.10
CA THR A 8 13.89 21.14 -4.83
C THR A 8 14.73 20.03 -4.19
N VAL A 9 14.08 18.93 -3.80
CA VAL A 9 14.73 17.75 -3.22
C VAL A 9 14.66 16.60 -4.21
N ALA A 10 15.81 15.99 -4.49
CA ALA A 10 15.90 14.75 -5.26
C ALA A 10 16.24 13.58 -4.33
N ALA A 11 15.56 12.44 -4.51
CA ALA A 11 15.85 11.20 -3.80
C ALA A 11 16.20 10.10 -4.80
N LEU A 12 17.34 9.43 -4.59
CA LEU A 12 17.74 8.27 -5.38
C LEU A 12 17.14 7.00 -4.77
N ILE A 13 16.22 6.37 -5.48
CA ILE A 13 15.68 5.07 -5.10
C ILE A 13 16.57 3.98 -5.71
N THR A 14 17.42 3.38 -4.89
CA THR A 14 18.48 2.46 -5.33
C THR A 14 17.99 1.04 -5.65
N GLY A 15 16.78 0.68 -5.24
CA GLY A 15 16.21 -0.66 -5.45
C GLY A 15 14.69 -0.63 -5.60
N ASN A 16 14.14 -1.64 -6.28
CA ASN A 16 12.69 -1.80 -6.38
C ASN A 16 12.14 -2.47 -5.11
N GLY A 17 10.87 -2.19 -4.79
CA GLY A 17 10.22 -2.75 -3.60
C GLY A 17 10.10 -4.28 -3.60
N LEU A 18 10.06 -4.91 -4.79
CA LEU A 18 10.00 -6.38 -4.91
C LEU A 18 11.26 -7.09 -4.40
N LYS A 19 12.37 -6.37 -4.18
CA LYS A 19 13.56 -6.94 -3.50
C LYS A 19 13.32 -7.20 -2.01
N ASP A 20 12.32 -6.58 -1.39
CA ASP A 20 11.94 -6.80 0.01
C ASP A 20 10.42 -6.87 0.17
N VAL A 21 9.84 -7.96 -0.35
CA VAL A 21 8.39 -8.23 -0.21
C VAL A 21 7.98 -8.36 1.26
N ALA A 22 8.88 -8.84 2.13
CA ALA A 22 8.60 -9.00 3.55
C ALA A 22 8.39 -7.65 4.26
N ALA A 23 9.19 -6.63 3.93
CA ALA A 23 8.94 -5.27 4.42
C ALA A 23 7.60 -4.73 3.93
N GLY A 24 7.27 -4.96 2.65
CA GLY A 24 5.95 -4.61 2.11
C GLY A 24 4.81 -5.26 2.89
N GLY A 25 4.91 -6.56 3.18
CA GLY A 25 3.91 -7.30 3.95
C GLY A 25 3.77 -6.82 5.40
N ARG A 26 4.85 -6.34 6.04
CA ARG A 26 4.76 -5.74 7.39
C ARG A 26 4.13 -4.34 7.39
N ALA A 27 4.23 -3.62 6.27
CA ALA A 27 3.74 -2.25 6.16
C ALA A 27 2.22 -2.17 5.95
N VAL A 28 1.56 -3.29 5.63
CA VAL A 28 0.13 -3.33 5.34
C VAL A 28 -0.55 -4.45 6.13
N THR A 29 -1.83 -4.25 6.45
CA THR A 29 -2.67 -5.34 6.93
C THR A 29 -3.27 -6.08 5.73
N MET A 30 -2.98 -7.37 5.62
CA MET A 30 -3.58 -8.19 4.57
C MET A 30 -5.09 -8.34 4.81
N PRO A 31 -5.92 -8.19 3.77
CA PRO A 31 -7.36 -8.38 3.93
C PRO A 31 -7.68 -9.85 4.19
N GLU A 32 -8.62 -10.09 5.12
CA GLU A 32 -9.10 -11.44 5.39
C GLU A 32 -9.69 -12.08 4.13
N PRO A 33 -9.45 -13.37 3.85
CA PRO A 33 -10.11 -14.08 2.75
C PRO A 33 -11.64 -13.99 2.80
N ILE A 34 -12.28 -14.05 1.64
CA ILE A 34 -13.74 -14.09 1.50
C ILE A 34 -14.17 -15.36 0.77
N PRO A 35 -15.43 -15.81 0.94
CA PRO A 35 -15.98 -16.86 0.10
C PRO A 35 -15.82 -16.53 -1.40
N PRO A 36 -15.57 -17.52 -2.27
CA PRO A 36 -15.31 -17.30 -3.69
C PRO A 36 -16.61 -17.08 -4.49
N THR A 37 -17.41 -16.10 -4.07
CA THR A 37 -18.68 -15.74 -4.72
C THR A 37 -18.72 -14.26 -5.06
N LEU A 38 -19.42 -13.93 -6.15
CA LEU A 38 -19.58 -12.54 -6.58
C LEU A 38 -20.26 -11.69 -5.51
N ASP A 39 -21.19 -12.25 -4.75
CA ASP A 39 -21.88 -11.52 -3.69
C ASP A 39 -20.97 -11.20 -2.51
N ALA A 40 -20.05 -12.10 -2.14
CA ALA A 40 -19.05 -11.81 -1.10
C ALA A 40 -18.09 -10.71 -1.55
N LEU A 41 -17.65 -10.73 -2.81
CA LEU A 41 -16.81 -9.69 -3.40
C LEU A 41 -17.51 -8.32 -3.41
N ARG A 42 -18.76 -8.26 -3.89
CA ARG A 42 -19.57 -7.04 -3.93
C ARG A 42 -19.71 -6.41 -2.55
N ARG A 43 -20.03 -7.22 -1.53
CA ARG A 43 -20.12 -6.75 -0.14
C ARG A 43 -18.79 -6.20 0.38
N ARG A 44 -17.68 -6.91 0.13
CA ARG A 44 -16.35 -6.47 0.59
C ARG A 44 -15.89 -5.18 -0.10
N ALA A 45 -16.10 -5.05 -1.41
CA ALA A 45 -15.70 -3.86 -2.17
C ALA A 45 -16.49 -2.61 -1.73
N ALA A 46 -17.79 -2.75 -1.46
CA ALA A 46 -18.60 -1.64 -0.96
C ALA A 46 -18.16 -1.17 0.44
N ALA A 47 -17.67 -2.07 1.29
CA ALA A 47 -17.20 -1.75 2.64
C ALA A 47 -15.83 -1.04 2.68
N GLY A 48 -15.02 -1.17 1.63
CA GLY A 48 -13.66 -0.58 1.56
C GLY A 48 -13.59 0.79 0.89
N ALA A 49 -14.71 1.34 0.41
CA ALA A 49 -14.77 2.62 -0.30
C ALA A 49 -15.09 3.82 0.63
N SER A 50 -14.88 3.67 1.95
CA SER A 50 -15.12 4.70 2.98
C SER A 50 -13.81 5.28 3.50
#